data_AF-A0A523UD06-F1
#
_entry.id   AF-A0A523UD06-F1
#
_cell.length_a   1.000
_cell.length_b   1.000
_cell.length_c   1.000
_cell.angle_alpha   90.00
_cell.angle_beta   90.00
_cell.angle_gamma   90.00
#
_symmetry.space_group_name_H-M   'P 1'
#
loop_
_entity.id
_entity.type
_entity.pdbx_description
1 polymer ?
#
loop_
_entity_poly.entity_id
_entity_poly.type
_entity_poly.pdbx_seq_one_letter_code
_entity_poly.pdbx_strand_id
1 'polypeptide(L)'
;MRRIAAAVSLGVLIAILVAVAFLLHPFGNPPSQMDDYMIQNSQNETGTNNVVAAVLFDYRGFDTLGEATVLFTAVTGVVMLFRAMKKKEEENK
;
A
#
# COMPACT_ATOMS: atom_id res chain seq x y z
N MET A 1 32.94 7.79 -3.44
CA MET A 1 32.53 6.94 -2.29
C MET A 1 31.02 6.79 -2.15
N ARG A 2 30.23 7.87 -1.96
CA ARG A 2 28.75 7.78 -1.79
C ARG A 2 28.01 7.04 -2.92
N ARG A 3 28.35 7.30 -4.18
CA ARG A 3 27.73 6.62 -5.34
C ARG A 3 28.06 5.13 -5.41
N ILE A 4 29.30 4.77 -5.04
CA ILE A 4 29.75 3.37 -4.99
C ILE A 4 29.04 2.64 -3.86
N ALA A 5 28.95 3.24 -2.67
CA ALA A 5 28.20 2.69 -1.55
C ALA A 5 26.72 2.48 -1.89
N ALA A 6 26.08 3.44 -2.57
CA ALA A 6 24.71 3.31 -3.04
C ALA A 6 24.54 2.16 -4.04
N ALA A 7 25.44 2.07 -5.04
CA ALA A 7 25.40 1.00 -6.03
C ALA A 7 25.58 -0.39 -5.39
N VAL A 8 26.51 -0.52 -4.44
CA VAL A 8 26.72 -1.76 -3.67
C VAL A 8 25.47 -2.10 -2.85
N SER A 9 24.90 -1.13 -2.13
CA SER A 9 23.69 -1.37 -1.33
C SER A 9 22.49 -1.82 -2.19
N LEU A 10 22.32 -1.22 -3.37
CA LEU A 10 21.27 -1.60 -4.31
C LEU A 10 21.53 -3.00 -4.87
N GLY A 11 22.77 -3.31 -5.24
CA GLY A 11 23.16 -4.65 -5.70
C GLY A 11 22.88 -5.73 -4.66
N VAL A 12 23.21 -5.46 -3.39
CA VAL A 12 22.90 -6.36 -2.27
C VAL A 12 21.39 -6.54 -2.09
N LEU A 13 20.62 -5.44 -2.12
CA LEU A 13 19.16 -5.51 -2.01
C LEU A 13 18.55 -6.36 -3.14
N ILE A 14 18.98 -6.15 -4.38
CA ILE A 14 18.51 -6.93 -5.54
C ILE A 14 18.86 -8.40 -5.36
N ALA A 15 20.09 -8.72 -4.96
CA ALA A 15 20.51 -10.10 -4.72
C ALA A 15 19.65 -10.78 -3.65
N ILE A 16 19.33 -10.07 -2.57
CA ILE A 16 18.43 -10.58 -1.52
C ILE A 16 17.02 -10.81 -2.08
N LEU A 17 16.45 -9.85 -2.79
CA LEU A 17 15.09 -9.97 -3.36
C LEU A 17 15.00 -11.15 -4.35
N VAL A 18 16.01 -11.32 -5.20
CA VAL A 18 16.09 -12.45 -6.14
C VAL A 18 16.23 -13.77 -5.39
N ALA A 19 17.11 -13.85 -4.39
CA ALA A 19 17.27 -15.06 -3.58
C ALA A 19 15.98 -15.45 -2.86
N VAL A 20 15.28 -14.48 -2.25
CA VAL A 20 13.98 -14.71 -1.59
C VAL A 20 12.92 -15.15 -2.59
N ALA A 21 12.90 -14.61 -3.81
CA ALA A 21 11.95 -15.04 -4.84
C ALA A 21 12.08 -16.53 -5.17
N PHE A 22 13.30 -17.08 -5.14
CA PHE A 22 13.53 -18.53 -5.31
C PHE A 22 13.12 -19.38 -4.09
N LEU A 23 12.89 -18.78 -2.93
CA LEU A 23 12.44 -19.45 -1.71
C LEU A 23 10.90 -19.41 -1.53
N LEU A 24 10.19 -18.67 -2.38
CA LEU A 24 8.73 -18.61 -2.34
C LEU A 24 8.09 -19.93 -2.78
N HIS A 25 6.85 -20.15 -2.35
CA HIS A 25 6.05 -21.29 -2.81
C HIS A 25 5.92 -21.31 -4.34
N PRO A 26 5.83 -22.50 -4.96
CA PRO A 26 5.56 -22.61 -6.38
C PRO A 26 4.27 -21.88 -6.76
N PHE A 27 4.27 -21.29 -7.95
CA PHE A 27 3.08 -20.67 -8.51
C PHE A 27 1.89 -21.66 -8.49
N GLY A 28 0.72 -21.17 -8.05
CA GLY A 28 -0.50 -21.97 -7.94
C GLY A 28 -0.63 -22.82 -6.66
N ASN A 29 0.33 -22.74 -5.72
CA ASN A 29 0.24 -23.44 -4.42
C ASN A 29 0.37 -22.47 -3.23
N PRO A 30 -0.57 -21.51 -3.05
CA PRO A 30 -0.55 -20.61 -1.90
C PRO A 30 -1.01 -21.34 -0.61
N PRO A 31 -0.56 -20.91 0.57
CA PRO A 31 -1.19 -21.33 1.82
C PRO A 31 -2.64 -20.81 1.86
N SER A 32 -3.61 -21.72 1.84
CA SER A 32 -4.99 -21.35 1.50
C SER A 32 -5.94 -21.19 2.69
N GLN A 33 -5.57 -21.51 3.93
CA GLN A 33 -6.55 -21.57 5.04
C GLN A 33 -7.34 -20.26 5.25
N MET A 34 -6.65 -19.11 5.27
CA MET A 34 -7.30 -17.80 5.39
C MET A 34 -8.12 -17.47 4.14
N ASP A 35 -7.53 -17.67 2.97
CA ASP A 35 -8.14 -17.36 1.67
C ASP A 35 -9.42 -18.18 1.46
N ASP A 36 -9.37 -19.48 1.74
CA ASP A 36 -10.47 -20.43 1.67
C ASP A 36 -11.62 -20.01 2.59
N TYR A 37 -11.32 -19.57 3.81
CA TYR A 37 -12.33 -19.05 4.73
C TYR A 37 -13.03 -17.82 4.14
N MET A 38 -12.27 -16.84 3.64
CA MET A 38 -12.83 -15.61 3.08
C MET A 38 -13.65 -15.89 1.81
N ILE A 39 -13.19 -16.80 0.97
CA ILE A 39 -13.93 -17.22 -0.24
C ILE A 39 -15.25 -17.88 0.14
N GLN A 40 -15.25 -18.78 1.14
CA GLN A 40 -16.44 -19.53 1.53
C GLN A 40 -17.45 -18.71 2.33
N ASN A 41 -17.01 -17.73 3.12
CA ASN A 41 -17.86 -17.04 4.09
C ASN A 41 -18.18 -15.58 3.76
N SER A 42 -17.41 -14.93 2.87
CA SER A 42 -17.58 -13.48 2.57
C SER A 42 -19.02 -13.09 2.27
N GLN A 43 -19.72 -13.81 1.39
CA GLN A 43 -21.09 -13.48 1.03
C GLN A 43 -22.04 -13.54 2.24
N ASN A 44 -21.88 -14.53 3.11
CA ASN A 44 -22.74 -14.70 4.30
C ASN A 44 -22.42 -13.67 5.39
N GLU A 45 -21.15 -13.31 5.56
CA GLU A 45 -20.71 -12.41 6.64
C GLU A 45 -20.85 -10.93 6.28
N THR A 46 -20.69 -10.58 5.00
CA THR A 46 -20.60 -9.19 4.53
C THR A 46 -21.74 -8.81 3.57
N GLY A 47 -22.46 -9.79 3.03
CA GLY A 47 -23.53 -9.56 2.05
C GLY A 47 -23.05 -9.18 0.64
N THR A 48 -21.74 -9.13 0.39
CA THR A 48 -21.20 -8.84 -0.95
C THR A 48 -20.86 -10.12 -1.71
N ASN A 49 -21.17 -10.14 -3.00
CA ASN A 49 -20.77 -11.21 -3.93
C ASN A 49 -19.32 -11.04 -4.42
N ASN A 50 -18.68 -9.92 -4.10
CA ASN A 50 -17.30 -9.63 -4.47
C ASN A 50 -16.39 -9.84 -3.26
N VAL A 51 -15.70 -10.99 -3.21
CA VAL A 51 -14.76 -11.35 -2.15
C VAL A 51 -13.66 -10.31 -1.98
N VAL A 52 -13.15 -9.72 -3.07
CA VAL A 52 -12.10 -8.69 -2.98
C VAL A 52 -12.62 -7.44 -2.28
N ALA A 53 -13.84 -7.01 -2.59
CA ALA A 53 -14.47 -5.89 -1.89
C ALA A 53 -14.75 -6.21 -0.42
N ALA A 54 -15.19 -7.44 -0.12
CA ALA A 54 -15.38 -7.92 1.25
C ALA A 54 -14.09 -7.82 2.05
N VAL A 55 -12.96 -8.22 1.45
CA VAL A 55 -11.65 -8.14 2.08
C VAL A 55 -11.24 -6.69 2.33
N LEU A 56 -11.37 -5.82 1.33
CA LEU A 56 -10.97 -4.41 1.46
C LEU A 56 -11.81 -3.63 2.47
N PHE A 57 -13.14 -3.78 2.43
CA PHE A 57 -14.04 -2.90 3.18
C PHE A 57 -14.55 -3.50 4.48
N ASP A 58 -14.71 -4.83 4.58
CA ASP A 58 -15.25 -5.49 5.76
C ASP A 58 -14.14 -6.15 6.60
N TYR A 59 -13.44 -7.15 6.06
CA TYR A 59 -12.41 -7.88 6.82
C TYR A 59 -11.20 -7.01 7.17
N ARG A 60 -10.76 -6.16 6.23
CA ARG A 60 -9.58 -5.28 6.36
C ARG A 60 -9.92 -3.82 6.15
N GLY A 61 -11.14 -3.42 6.51
CA GLY A 61 -11.61 -2.03 6.39
C GLY A 61 -10.71 -0.99 7.07
N PHE A 62 -9.99 -1.38 8.13
CA PHE A 62 -9.06 -0.48 8.81
C PHE A 62 -7.84 -0.10 7.95
N ASP A 63 -7.35 -1.02 7.10
CA ASP A 63 -6.24 -0.73 6.18
C ASP A 63 -6.70 0.28 5.11
N THR A 64 -7.90 0.09 4.54
CA THR A 64 -8.49 1.03 3.57
C THR A 64 -8.85 2.38 4.20
N LEU A 65 -9.30 2.42 5.46
CA LEU A 65 -9.44 3.68 6.20
C LEU A 65 -8.10 4.41 6.36
N GLY A 66 -7.02 3.65 6.60
CA GLY A 66 -5.65 4.16 6.61
C GLY A 66 -5.25 4.76 5.26
N GLU A 67 -5.48 4.04 4.15
CA GLU A 67 -5.23 4.54 2.80
C GLU A 67 -5.99 5.84 2.51
N ALA A 68 -7.28 5.90 2.86
CA ALA A 68 -8.10 7.11 2.71
C ALA A 68 -7.54 8.28 3.53
N THR A 69 -7.05 8.01 4.75
CA THR A 69 -6.42 9.02 5.62
C THR A 69 -5.11 9.54 5.02
N VAL A 70 -4.27 8.67 4.45
CA VAL A 70 -3.03 9.06 3.76
C VAL A 70 -3.34 9.95 2.55
N LEU A 71 -4.31 9.57 1.72
CA LEU A 71 -4.71 10.38 0.56
C LEU A 71 -5.29 11.73 1.01
N PHE A 72 -6.15 11.74 2.02
CA PHE A 72 -6.74 12.95 2.55
C PHE A 72 -5.68 13.92 3.09
N THR A 73 -4.71 13.41 3.86
CA THR A 73 -3.61 14.22 4.41
C THR A 73 -2.67 14.72 3.32
N ALA A 74 -2.38 13.90 2.30
CA ALA A 74 -1.58 14.33 1.15
C ALA A 74 -2.24 15.49 0.39
N VAL A 75 -3.53 15.37 0.04
CA VAL A 75 -4.29 16.41 -0.65
C VAL A 75 -4.37 17.68 0.19
N THR A 76 -4.69 17.54 1.48
CA THR A 76 -4.76 18.66 2.42
C THR A 76 -3.41 19.38 2.53
N GLY A 77 -2.30 18.63 2.64
CA GLY A 77 -0.95 19.19 2.70
C GLY A 77 -0.59 20.00 1.45
N VAL A 78 -0.92 19.49 0.26
CA VAL A 78 -0.70 20.21 -1.01
C VAL A 78 -1.52 21.50 -1.08
N VAL A 79 -2.80 21.45 -0.69
CA VAL A 79 -3.66 22.65 -0.66
C VAL A 79 -3.12 23.69 0.32
N MET A 80 -2.68 23.28 1.50
CA MET A 80 -2.08 24.19 2.49
C MET A 80 -0.80 24.84 1.97
N LEU A 81 0.06 24.08 1.29
CA LEU A 81 1.28 24.61 0.68
C LEU A 81 0.97 25.70 -0.35
N PHE A 82 0.04 25.44 -1.27
CA PHE A 82 -0.34 26.43 -2.28
C PHE A 82 -0.99 27.68 -1.68
N ARG A 83 -1.82 27.53 -0.64
CA ARG A 83 -2.39 28.67 0.09
C ARG A 83 -1.31 29.54 0.74
N ALA A 84 -0.30 28.91 1.35
CA ALA A 84 0.81 29.62 1.96
C ALA A 84 1.68 30.35 0.93
N MET A 85 1.88 29.75 -0.26
CA MET A 85 2.61 30.39 -1.37
C MET A 85 1.87 31.62 -1.90
N LYS A 86 0.55 31.52 -2.13
CA LYS A 86 -0.26 32.65 -2.59
C LYS A 86 -0.22 33.83 -1.61
N LYS A 87 -0.35 33.56 -0.31
CA LYS A 87 -0.28 34.59 0.73
C LYS A 87 1.06 35.34 0.72
N LYS A 88 2.18 34.63 0.56
CA LYS A 88 3.51 35.25 0.45
C LYS A 88 3.67 36.11 -0.79
N GLU A 89 3.06 35.73 -1.91
CA GLU A 89 3.10 36.53 -3.13
C GLU A 89 2.31 37.84 -2.97
N GLU A 90 1.19 37.81 -2.25
CA GLU A 90 0.39 38.99 -1.93
C GLU A 90 1.10 39.93 -0.94
N GLU A 91 1.83 39.41 0.05
CA GLU A 91 2.62 40.21 1.00
C GLU A 91 3.87 40.87 0.37
N ASN A 92 4.39 40.29 -0.72
CA ASN A 92 5.58 40.80 -1.43
C ASN A 92 5.24 41.78 -2.58
N LYS A 93 3.95 42.04 -2.84
CA LYS A 93 3.47 43.05 -3.79
C LYS A 93 3.19 44.36 -3.06
#